data_AF-A0A4U7DDJ4-F1
#
_entry.id   AF-A0A4U7DDJ4-F1
#
_cell.length_a   1.000
_cell.length_b   1.000
_cell.length_c   1.000
_cell.angle_alpha   90.00
_cell.angle_beta   90.00
_cell.angle_gamma   90.00
#
_symmetry.space_group_name_H-M   'P 1'
#
loop_
_entity.id
_entity.type
_entity.pdbx_description
1 polymer ?
#
loop_
_entity_poly.entity_id
_entity_poly.type
_entity_poly.pdbx_seq_one_letter_code
_entity_poly.pdbx_strand_id
1 'polypeptide(L)'
;MGSREYSTEIPITETCFQKIMSGSLGISANEDTVESVLSRNYRYTVPDYQRQYSWGEEQWRALWEDLQALRDGDTHFLGSIVVIERSSGLNELDRLEVVDGQQRMATMLTMLAVMRQKYLDEGESGQADAIRNEYLFEQDLDQQEYQNLTLSRYDNDSFSAILNCNFGQVDNETLNEALEFFGSRIHGLDLDETDVLRKRLLSSVTLVSIECTEEQSAFRLFETLNERGLELSSVDLMKNHIFSIAAQDDDVDYEAVKQSWQTTVDNTVPHLNKPSRFFRHYIMSAPAPDYPDDVSDYKLYDTFQGIISDVRGSDDLTLESYLADAANQSELYLQIANADIDRYDHGGNEAINEKLTHLHYIKSVQARTLLLRIFQEFDNPNKVMEALGVLERFLVRWKVANYATGGQLDRIYSELCSTVFNESDPIEEMRGYLRGKYPSDAEFRAGIENKRVKLNDRTRYMLKRIEEVHYNGNVDRMGDYDIEHIAPRSAYTATRHSAWVTALNTTQATFEQHRDRLGNLTLLESDKNIRASNDPFETKKNEYASSDIAMTRAVGENYDNWNLDTIQERTSELAEVALNIWSL
;
A
#
# COMPACT_ATOMS: atom_id res chain seq x y z
N MET A 1 -38.71 29.30 15.23
CA MET A 1 -39.90 28.42 15.30
C MET A 1 -40.29 28.05 13.89
N GLY A 2 -40.26 26.77 13.56
CA GLY A 2 -40.62 26.26 12.24
C GLY A 2 -39.64 25.21 11.72
N SER A 3 -39.59 24.07 12.40
CA SER A 3 -39.02 22.81 11.88
C SER A 3 -39.79 22.37 10.63
N ARG A 4 -39.07 21.98 9.58
CA ARG A 4 -39.61 21.18 8.48
C ARG A 4 -38.70 19.97 8.29
N GLU A 5 -39.18 18.84 8.80
CA GLU A 5 -38.75 17.50 8.42
C GLU A 5 -39.03 17.30 6.93
N TYR A 6 -38.03 16.79 6.21
CA TYR A 6 -38.25 16.10 4.94
C TYR A 6 -37.79 14.65 5.16
N SER A 7 -38.76 13.82 5.54
CA SER A 7 -38.71 12.37 5.35
C SER A 7 -39.36 12.09 4.00
N THR A 8 -38.61 11.48 3.09
CA THR A 8 -39.13 10.82 1.89
C THR A 8 -38.23 9.64 1.58
N GLU A 9 -38.35 8.57 2.38
CA GLU A 9 -38.04 7.22 1.93
C GLU A 9 -39.19 6.76 1.03
N ILE A 10 -38.88 6.47 -0.23
CA ILE A 10 -39.81 5.81 -1.15
C ILE A 10 -39.56 4.31 -0.99
N PRO A 11 -40.56 3.48 -0.62
CA PRO A 11 -40.37 2.04 -0.59
C PRO A 11 -40.16 1.55 -2.02
N ILE A 12 -39.02 0.92 -2.29
CA ILE A 12 -38.83 0.15 -3.52
C ILE A 12 -39.78 -1.04 -3.40
N THR A 13 -40.89 -0.99 -4.13
CA THR A 13 -41.87 -2.09 -4.16
C THR A 13 -41.35 -3.23 -5.03
N GLU A 14 -41.51 -4.47 -4.55
CA GLU A 14 -41.27 -5.79 -5.17
C GLU A 14 -41.44 -5.86 -6.71
N THR A 15 -42.33 -5.03 -7.25
CA THR A 15 -42.76 -5.06 -8.64
C THR A 15 -41.71 -4.53 -9.63
N CYS A 16 -40.76 -3.70 -9.18
CA CYS A 16 -39.67 -3.22 -10.05
C CYS A 16 -38.55 -4.26 -10.21
N PHE A 17 -38.27 -5.05 -9.16
CA PHE A 17 -37.26 -6.13 -9.19
C PHE A 17 -37.69 -7.30 -10.06
N GLN A 18 -38.95 -7.73 -9.97
CA GLN A 18 -39.45 -8.88 -10.76
C GLN A 18 -39.44 -8.67 -12.28
N LYS A 19 -39.46 -7.42 -12.76
CA LYS A 19 -39.47 -7.11 -14.19
C LYS A 19 -38.11 -7.25 -14.88
N ILE A 20 -37.01 -7.24 -14.14
CA ILE A 20 -35.65 -7.50 -14.66
C ILE A 20 -35.37 -9.02 -14.69
N MET A 21 -36.08 -9.80 -13.87
CA MET A 21 -35.79 -11.21 -13.55
C MET A 21 -36.36 -12.26 -14.52
N SER A 22 -37.13 -11.88 -15.55
CA SER A 22 -37.82 -12.84 -16.43
C SER A 22 -37.41 -12.74 -17.90
N GLY A 23 -36.18 -13.18 -18.19
CA GLY A 23 -35.75 -13.44 -19.57
C GLY A 23 -34.23 -13.55 -19.72
N SER A 24 -33.74 -14.76 -19.97
CA SER A 24 -32.43 -15.12 -20.56
C SER A 24 -31.11 -14.97 -19.79
N LEU A 25 -31.06 -14.58 -18.51
CA LEU A 25 -29.76 -14.37 -17.81
C LEU A 25 -29.36 -15.41 -16.74
N GLY A 26 -30.19 -16.43 -16.43
CA GLY A 26 -29.83 -17.45 -15.44
C GLY A 26 -29.57 -16.89 -14.03
N ILE A 27 -30.43 -15.95 -13.59
CA ILE A 27 -30.32 -15.27 -12.30
C ILE A 27 -31.50 -15.68 -11.41
N SER A 28 -31.21 -16.08 -10.17
CA SER A 28 -32.17 -16.31 -9.09
C SER A 28 -31.92 -15.27 -7.99
N ALA A 29 -32.97 -14.71 -7.38
CA ALA A 29 -32.82 -13.75 -6.28
C ALA A 29 -33.88 -14.03 -5.22
N ASN A 30 -33.43 -14.24 -3.98
CA ASN A 30 -34.29 -14.55 -2.84
C ASN A 30 -33.95 -13.60 -1.68
N GLU A 31 -34.98 -13.15 -0.95
CA GLU A 31 -34.78 -12.50 0.34
C GLU A 31 -34.67 -13.59 1.40
N ASP A 32 -33.53 -13.63 2.09
CA ASP A 32 -33.19 -14.64 3.07
C ASP A 32 -32.79 -13.99 4.40
N THR A 33 -33.00 -14.68 5.51
CA THR A 33 -32.35 -14.33 6.78
C THR A 33 -30.88 -14.74 6.75
N VAL A 34 -30.06 -14.14 7.63
CA VAL A 34 -28.67 -14.59 7.82
C VAL A 34 -28.62 -16.09 8.15
N GLU A 35 -29.51 -16.58 9.00
CA GLU A 35 -29.67 -17.99 9.31
C GLU A 35 -29.88 -18.84 8.05
N SER A 36 -30.80 -18.43 7.17
CA SER A 36 -31.14 -19.16 5.93
C SER A 36 -30.03 -19.11 4.87
N VAL A 37 -29.07 -18.18 4.99
CA VAL A 37 -27.92 -18.06 4.08
C VAL A 37 -26.77 -18.91 4.56
N LEU A 38 -26.50 -18.87 5.87
CA LEU A 38 -25.41 -19.62 6.48
C LEU A 38 -25.74 -21.11 6.58
N SER A 39 -26.97 -21.50 6.92
CA SER A 39 -27.36 -22.92 7.08
C SER A 39 -27.66 -23.67 5.77
N ARG A 40 -27.27 -23.12 4.62
CA ARG A 40 -27.47 -23.80 3.33
C ARG A 40 -26.43 -24.89 3.17
N ASN A 41 -26.81 -25.99 2.50
CA ASN A 41 -25.92 -27.11 2.20
C ASN A 41 -24.94 -26.78 1.05
N TYR A 42 -24.21 -25.68 1.18
CA TYR A 42 -23.24 -25.13 0.24
C TYR A 42 -21.98 -24.70 1.00
N ARG A 43 -20.87 -24.54 0.28
CA ARG A 43 -19.69 -23.86 0.82
C ARG A 43 -19.42 -22.56 0.05
N TYR A 44 -19.31 -21.45 0.77
CA TYR A 44 -18.97 -20.17 0.19
C TYR A 44 -17.46 -20.01 0.06
N THR A 45 -16.99 -19.53 -1.09
CA THR A 45 -15.57 -19.28 -1.32
C THR A 45 -15.34 -17.92 -1.95
N VAL A 46 -14.47 -17.11 -1.35
CA VAL A 46 -14.02 -15.84 -1.91
C VAL A 46 -12.78 -16.10 -2.77
N PRO A 47 -12.80 -15.78 -4.07
CA PRO A 47 -11.63 -15.95 -4.94
C PRO A 47 -10.44 -15.07 -4.56
N ASP A 48 -9.23 -15.51 -4.90
CA ASP A 48 -7.99 -14.75 -4.61
C ASP A 48 -7.86 -13.43 -5.38
N TYR A 49 -8.64 -13.24 -6.44
CA TYR A 49 -8.70 -11.98 -7.20
C TYR A 49 -9.66 -10.96 -6.57
N GLN A 50 -10.41 -11.34 -5.53
CA GLN A 50 -11.21 -10.41 -4.75
C GLN A 50 -10.35 -9.67 -3.73
N ARG A 51 -10.80 -8.46 -3.35
CA ARG A 51 -10.07 -7.66 -2.36
C ARG A 51 -10.05 -8.38 -1.00
N GLN A 52 -9.09 -8.02 -0.17
CA GLN A 52 -9.03 -8.50 1.21
C GLN A 52 -10.19 -7.96 2.07
N TYR A 53 -10.37 -8.51 3.27
CA TYR A 53 -11.25 -7.94 4.28
C TYR A 53 -10.84 -6.48 4.59
N SER A 54 -11.80 -5.57 4.53
CA SER A 54 -11.54 -4.12 4.56
C SER A 54 -12.62 -3.29 5.27
N TRP A 55 -13.64 -3.94 5.84
CA TRP A 55 -14.54 -3.22 6.77
C TRP A 55 -13.74 -2.79 7.99
N GLY A 56 -13.96 -1.56 8.46
CA GLY A 56 -13.34 -0.98 9.64
C GLY A 56 -14.38 -0.56 10.69
N GLU A 57 -13.94 0.21 11.68
CA GLU A 57 -14.75 0.59 12.85
C GLU A 57 -16.08 1.24 12.49
N GLU A 58 -16.15 2.07 11.44
CA GLU A 58 -17.39 2.70 11.00
C GLU A 58 -18.46 1.68 10.61
N GLN A 59 -18.09 0.67 9.80
CA GLN A 59 -19.00 -0.37 9.34
C GLN A 59 -19.40 -1.31 10.49
N TRP A 60 -18.44 -1.71 11.32
CA TRP A 60 -18.71 -2.58 12.47
C TRP A 60 -19.64 -1.89 13.48
N ARG A 61 -19.44 -0.59 13.71
CA ARG A 61 -20.28 0.21 14.59
C ARG A 61 -21.69 0.38 14.04
N ALA A 62 -21.83 0.62 12.73
CA ALA A 62 -23.14 0.70 12.10
C ALA A 62 -23.91 -0.62 12.28
N LEU A 63 -23.30 -1.76 11.92
CA LEU A 63 -23.91 -3.09 12.11
C LEU A 63 -24.28 -3.35 13.58
N TRP A 64 -23.38 -3.00 14.51
CA TRP A 64 -23.64 -3.15 15.94
C TRP A 64 -24.82 -2.29 16.41
N GLU A 65 -24.86 -1.02 16.02
CA GLU A 65 -25.94 -0.09 16.37
C GLU A 65 -27.29 -0.54 15.79
N ASP A 66 -27.31 -1.04 14.55
CA ASP A 66 -28.49 -1.57 13.89
C ASP A 66 -29.05 -2.80 14.63
N LEU A 67 -28.19 -3.75 15.00
CA LEU A 67 -28.58 -4.94 15.78
C LEU A 67 -29.12 -4.57 17.17
N GLN A 68 -28.57 -3.55 17.81
CA GLN A 68 -29.03 -3.08 19.11
C GLN A 68 -30.39 -2.37 19.01
N ALA A 69 -30.64 -1.66 17.91
CA ALA A 69 -31.87 -0.91 17.66
C ALA A 69 -33.08 -1.81 17.31
N LEU A 70 -32.84 -3.01 16.77
CA LEU A 70 -33.88 -3.99 16.41
C LEU A 70 -34.77 -4.36 17.60
N ARG A 71 -36.09 -4.30 17.41
CA ARG A 71 -37.09 -4.79 18.36
C ARG A 71 -37.74 -6.08 17.86
N ASP A 72 -38.45 -6.77 18.74
CA ASP A 72 -39.14 -8.00 18.38
C ASP A 72 -40.13 -7.77 17.23
N GLY A 73 -39.95 -8.51 16.14
CA GLY A 73 -40.76 -8.41 14.91
C GLY A 73 -40.25 -7.41 13.88
N ASP A 74 -39.23 -6.61 14.20
CA ASP A 74 -38.55 -5.75 13.22
C ASP A 74 -37.54 -6.59 12.41
N THR A 75 -37.31 -6.17 11.17
CA THR A 75 -36.29 -6.74 10.28
C THR A 75 -35.32 -5.65 9.85
N HIS A 76 -34.02 -5.97 9.79
CA HIS A 76 -32.99 -5.07 9.27
C HIS A 76 -32.41 -5.64 7.97
N PHE A 77 -32.45 -4.84 6.91
CA PHE A 77 -31.89 -5.22 5.62
C PHE A 77 -30.40 -4.86 5.56
N LEU A 78 -29.53 -5.87 5.47
CA LEU A 78 -28.07 -5.70 5.47
C LEU A 78 -27.48 -5.43 4.07
N GLY A 79 -28.23 -5.76 3.02
CA GLY A 79 -27.79 -5.64 1.63
C GLY A 79 -27.95 -6.93 0.84
N SER A 80 -27.14 -7.10 -0.20
CA SER A 80 -27.13 -8.28 -1.05
C SER A 80 -25.84 -9.08 -0.92
N ILE A 81 -25.93 -10.36 -1.28
CA ILE A 81 -24.79 -11.21 -1.64
C ILE A 81 -24.98 -11.67 -3.09
N VAL A 82 -23.91 -11.63 -3.88
CA VAL A 82 -23.93 -12.12 -5.27
C VAL A 82 -22.99 -13.32 -5.34
N VAL A 83 -23.50 -14.47 -5.78
CA VAL A 83 -22.75 -15.71 -5.83
C VAL A 83 -22.87 -16.37 -7.20
N ILE A 84 -21.82 -17.09 -7.59
CA ILE A 84 -21.83 -17.97 -8.77
C ILE A 84 -21.81 -19.41 -8.30
N GLU A 85 -22.77 -20.19 -8.77
CA GLU A 85 -22.82 -21.62 -8.47
C GLU A 85 -21.79 -22.38 -9.30
N ARG A 86 -20.92 -23.13 -8.63
CA ARG A 86 -19.97 -24.05 -9.24
C ARG A 86 -20.34 -25.46 -8.80
N SER A 87 -20.89 -26.24 -9.71
CA SER A 87 -21.25 -27.64 -9.45
C SER A 87 -20.01 -28.42 -9.00
N SER A 88 -20.11 -29.03 -7.83
CA SER A 88 -19.08 -29.93 -7.32
C SER A 88 -19.37 -31.37 -7.80
N GLY A 89 -18.39 -32.27 -7.66
CA GLY A 89 -18.57 -33.68 -8.04
C GLY A 89 -19.66 -34.39 -7.22
N LEU A 90 -19.98 -35.63 -7.59
CA LEU A 90 -20.87 -36.48 -6.78
C LEU A 90 -20.32 -36.60 -5.35
N ASN A 91 -21.15 -36.28 -4.35
CA ASN A 91 -20.88 -36.27 -2.91
C ASN A 91 -20.12 -35.07 -2.33
N GLU A 92 -19.72 -34.08 -3.12
CA GLU A 92 -19.16 -32.84 -2.58
C GLU A 92 -20.26 -31.78 -2.39
N LEU A 93 -20.11 -30.91 -1.38
CA LEU A 93 -20.94 -29.71 -1.26
C LEU A 93 -20.72 -28.81 -2.48
N ASP A 94 -21.83 -28.36 -3.09
CA ASP A 94 -21.76 -27.37 -4.15
C ASP A 94 -21.11 -26.08 -3.63
N ARG A 95 -20.31 -25.46 -4.49
CA ARG A 95 -19.52 -24.29 -4.12
C ARG A 95 -20.18 -23.03 -4.64
N LEU A 96 -20.39 -22.06 -3.76
CA LEU A 96 -20.88 -20.73 -4.10
C LEU A 96 -19.70 -19.74 -4.08
N GLU A 97 -19.25 -19.35 -5.26
CA GLU A 97 -18.17 -18.38 -5.42
C GLU A 97 -18.72 -16.98 -5.16
N VAL A 98 -18.21 -16.30 -4.12
CA VAL A 98 -18.72 -14.98 -3.70
C VAL A 98 -18.15 -13.88 -4.58
N VAL A 99 -19.02 -13.17 -5.29
CA VAL A 99 -18.69 -12.02 -6.15
C VAL A 99 -18.93 -10.70 -5.43
N ASP A 100 -20.01 -10.60 -4.65
CA ASP A 100 -20.28 -9.49 -3.73
C ASP A 100 -20.74 -10.00 -2.36
N GLY A 101 -20.51 -9.18 -1.33
CA GLY A 101 -21.02 -9.43 0.02
C GLY A 101 -20.05 -10.17 0.95
N GLN A 102 -18.85 -10.48 0.48
CA GLN A 102 -17.79 -11.14 1.27
C GLN A 102 -17.52 -10.47 2.62
N GLN A 103 -17.56 -9.13 2.66
CA GLN A 103 -17.24 -8.34 3.85
C GLN A 103 -18.32 -8.55 4.92
N ARG A 104 -19.59 -8.47 4.51
CA ARG A 104 -20.76 -8.70 5.36
C ARG A 104 -20.71 -10.11 5.94
N MET A 105 -20.51 -11.12 5.09
CA MET A 105 -20.47 -12.51 5.51
C MET A 105 -19.33 -12.77 6.50
N ALA A 106 -18.13 -12.28 6.20
CA ALA A 106 -16.98 -12.40 7.10
C ALA A 106 -17.28 -11.76 8.47
N THR A 107 -17.79 -10.53 8.50
CA THR A 107 -18.13 -9.83 9.75
C THR A 107 -19.18 -10.58 10.56
N MET A 108 -20.25 -11.08 9.93
CA MET A 108 -21.30 -11.85 10.63
C MET A 108 -20.75 -13.14 11.25
N LEU A 109 -19.93 -13.88 10.51
CA LEU A 109 -19.28 -15.10 11.00
C LEU A 109 -18.26 -14.80 12.12
N THR A 110 -17.52 -13.68 12.03
CA THR A 110 -16.66 -13.21 13.12
C THR A 110 -17.47 -12.91 14.39
N MET A 111 -18.61 -12.22 14.28
CA MET A 111 -19.49 -11.98 15.42
C MET A 111 -20.00 -13.28 16.05
N LEU A 112 -20.44 -14.25 15.24
CA LEU A 112 -20.86 -15.57 15.70
C LEU A 112 -19.73 -16.33 16.39
N ALA A 113 -18.50 -16.26 15.87
CA ALA A 113 -17.33 -16.88 16.51
C ALA A 113 -17.00 -16.25 17.88
N VAL A 114 -17.17 -14.93 18.03
CA VAL A 114 -17.01 -14.25 19.33
C VAL A 114 -18.11 -14.66 20.30
N MET A 115 -19.38 -14.74 19.86
CA MET A 115 -20.48 -15.24 20.68
C MET A 115 -20.24 -16.70 21.11
N ARG A 116 -19.74 -17.53 20.19
CA ARG A 116 -19.32 -18.91 20.49
C ARG A 116 -18.27 -18.95 21.59
N GLN A 117 -17.23 -18.13 21.50
CA GLN A 117 -16.20 -18.07 22.55
C GLN A 117 -16.81 -17.68 23.90
N LYS A 118 -17.72 -16.70 23.94
CA LYS A 118 -18.42 -16.31 25.17
C LYS A 118 -19.22 -17.47 25.78
N TYR A 119 -19.96 -18.22 24.97
CA TYR A 119 -20.69 -19.41 25.46
C TYR A 119 -19.73 -20.47 26.02
N LEU A 120 -18.58 -20.68 25.41
CA LEU A 120 -17.55 -21.59 25.93
C LEU A 120 -17.00 -21.12 27.28
N ASP A 121 -16.70 -19.82 27.40
CA ASP A 121 -16.15 -19.22 28.63
C ASP A 121 -17.12 -19.33 29.82
N GLU A 122 -18.43 -19.30 29.54
CA GLU A 122 -19.48 -19.40 30.56
C GLU A 122 -20.06 -20.82 30.73
N GLY A 123 -19.56 -21.80 29.98
CA GLY A 123 -19.92 -23.22 30.12
C GLY A 123 -21.19 -23.67 29.38
N GLU A 124 -21.73 -22.85 28.48
CA GLU A 124 -22.89 -23.15 27.62
C GLU A 124 -22.47 -23.90 26.35
N SER A 125 -21.91 -25.11 26.51
CA SER A 125 -21.31 -25.85 25.39
C SER A 125 -22.31 -26.19 24.27
N GLY A 126 -23.58 -26.42 24.59
CA GLY A 126 -24.61 -26.74 23.58
C GLY A 126 -24.82 -25.61 22.56
N GLN A 127 -24.83 -24.36 23.03
CA GLN A 127 -25.03 -23.17 22.21
C GLN A 127 -23.77 -22.86 21.41
N ALA A 128 -22.59 -23.08 22.01
CA ALA A 128 -21.31 -22.98 21.31
C ALA A 128 -21.18 -24.02 20.17
N ASP A 129 -21.62 -25.26 20.41
CA ASP A 129 -21.62 -26.34 19.41
C ASP A 129 -22.66 -26.08 18.31
N ALA A 130 -23.84 -25.56 18.66
CA ALA A 130 -24.86 -25.16 17.68
C ALA A 130 -24.33 -24.09 16.73
N ILE A 131 -23.70 -23.01 17.24
CA ILE A 131 -23.10 -21.99 16.38
C ILE A 131 -22.06 -22.60 15.42
N ARG A 132 -21.19 -23.46 15.95
CA ARG A 132 -20.14 -24.09 15.15
C ARG A 132 -20.73 -24.91 14.00
N ASN A 133 -21.64 -25.82 14.33
CA ASN A 133 -22.09 -26.87 13.42
C ASN A 133 -23.21 -26.42 12.48
N GLU A 134 -23.93 -25.35 12.81
CA GLU A 134 -25.05 -24.85 12.00
C GLU A 134 -24.66 -23.66 11.12
N TYR A 135 -23.60 -22.91 11.48
CA TYR A 135 -23.27 -21.65 10.80
C TYR A 135 -21.79 -21.43 10.45
N LEU A 136 -20.83 -21.96 11.24
CA LEU A 136 -19.41 -21.71 11.00
C LEU A 136 -18.75 -22.77 10.11
N PHE A 137 -19.21 -24.02 10.19
CA PHE A 137 -18.68 -25.16 9.46
C PHE A 137 -19.81 -26.00 8.87
N GLU A 138 -19.54 -26.59 7.70
CA GLU A 138 -20.44 -27.50 6.99
C GLU A 138 -19.79 -28.87 6.84
N GLN A 139 -20.61 -29.91 6.71
CA GLN A 139 -20.15 -31.28 6.45
C GLN A 139 -20.79 -31.84 5.19
N ASP A 140 -19.99 -32.48 4.34
CA ASP A 140 -20.52 -33.21 3.19
C ASP A 140 -21.09 -34.58 3.59
N LEU A 141 -21.58 -35.34 2.61
CA LEU A 141 -22.17 -36.67 2.84
C LEU A 141 -21.16 -37.69 3.43
N ASP A 142 -19.87 -37.46 3.22
CA ASP A 142 -18.77 -38.29 3.73
C ASP A 142 -18.23 -37.77 5.08
N GLN A 143 -18.91 -36.80 5.70
CA GLN A 143 -18.56 -36.16 6.98
C GLN A 143 -17.23 -35.39 6.93
N GLN A 144 -16.76 -35.02 5.74
CA GLN A 144 -15.64 -34.10 5.62
C GLN A 144 -16.10 -32.70 5.97
N GLU A 145 -15.40 -32.07 6.91
CA GLU A 145 -15.71 -30.73 7.39
C GLU A 145 -15.06 -29.66 6.50
N TYR A 146 -15.80 -28.59 6.25
CA TYR A 146 -15.38 -27.39 5.53
C TYR A 146 -15.80 -26.14 6.31
N GLN A 147 -15.06 -25.05 6.15
CA GLN A 147 -15.54 -23.74 6.61
C GLN A 147 -16.78 -23.34 5.81
N ASN A 148 -17.78 -22.74 6.46
CA ASN A 148 -18.97 -22.23 5.77
C ASN A 148 -18.60 -21.15 4.74
N LEU A 149 -17.72 -20.22 5.14
CA LEU A 149 -17.06 -19.26 4.26
C LEU A 149 -15.54 -19.48 4.29
N THR A 150 -14.94 -19.65 3.12
CA THR A 150 -13.48 -19.60 2.95
C THR A 150 -13.13 -18.26 2.31
N LEU A 151 -12.33 -17.43 2.99
CA LEU A 151 -11.83 -16.17 2.41
C LEU A 151 -10.72 -16.43 1.39
N SER A 152 -10.24 -15.38 0.73
CA SER A 152 -9.03 -15.46 -0.08
C SER A 152 -7.85 -15.98 0.75
N ARG A 153 -6.85 -16.57 0.11
CA ARG A 153 -5.65 -17.09 0.80
C ARG A 153 -4.92 -16.04 1.65
N TYR A 154 -5.12 -14.75 1.37
CA TYR A 154 -4.49 -13.65 2.11
C TYR A 154 -5.11 -13.40 3.49
N ASP A 155 -6.38 -13.79 3.67
CA ASP A 155 -7.13 -13.55 4.91
C ASP A 155 -7.55 -14.85 5.59
N ASN A 156 -7.60 -15.96 4.85
CA ASN A 156 -8.23 -17.21 5.31
C ASN A 156 -7.51 -17.87 6.49
N ASP A 157 -6.19 -17.75 6.61
CA ASP A 157 -5.48 -18.32 7.77
C ASP A 157 -5.94 -17.65 9.07
N SER A 158 -6.00 -16.31 9.06
CA SER A 158 -6.53 -15.52 10.18
C SER A 158 -8.02 -15.75 10.40
N PHE A 159 -8.81 -15.84 9.32
CA PHE A 159 -10.25 -16.08 9.43
C PHE A 159 -10.56 -17.49 9.97
N SER A 160 -9.83 -18.51 9.53
CA SER A 160 -9.92 -19.88 10.06
C SER A 160 -9.57 -19.92 11.55
N ALA A 161 -8.54 -19.18 11.97
CA ALA A 161 -8.23 -19.01 13.39
C ALA A 161 -9.41 -18.39 14.16
N ILE A 162 -10.09 -17.39 13.59
CA ILE A 162 -11.32 -16.81 14.17
C ILE A 162 -12.43 -17.86 14.29
N LEU A 163 -12.77 -18.58 13.20
CA LEU A 163 -13.85 -19.58 13.21
C LEU A 163 -13.61 -20.71 14.23
N ASN A 164 -12.35 -21.07 14.46
CA ASN A 164 -11.95 -22.08 15.45
C ASN A 164 -11.79 -21.52 16.88
N CYS A 165 -12.01 -20.22 17.07
CA CYS A 165 -11.74 -19.49 18.31
C CYS A 165 -10.27 -19.51 18.78
N ASN A 166 -9.33 -19.69 17.86
CA ASN A 166 -7.89 -19.58 18.08
C ASN A 166 -7.40 -18.13 17.92
N PHE A 167 -8.00 -17.20 18.66
CA PHE A 167 -7.80 -15.76 18.44
C PHE A 167 -6.35 -15.27 18.56
N GLY A 168 -5.48 -16.00 19.25
CA GLY A 168 -4.04 -15.68 19.32
C GLY A 168 -3.23 -16.01 18.06
N GLN A 169 -3.85 -16.57 17.02
CA GLN A 169 -3.23 -16.90 15.72
C GLN A 169 -3.73 -16.00 14.58
N VAL A 170 -4.42 -14.90 14.92
CA VAL A 170 -4.95 -13.94 13.94
C VAL A 170 -3.86 -12.91 13.64
N ASP A 171 -3.26 -13.02 12.46
CA ASP A 171 -2.16 -12.14 12.03
C ASP A 171 -2.64 -10.97 11.14
N ASN A 172 -3.82 -11.09 10.53
CA ASN A 172 -4.41 -10.02 9.72
C ASN A 172 -4.92 -8.88 10.62
N GLU A 173 -4.33 -7.68 10.48
CA GLU A 173 -4.59 -6.51 11.32
C GLU A 173 -6.08 -6.12 11.35
N THR A 174 -6.73 -6.01 10.20
CA THR A 174 -8.14 -5.58 10.12
C THR A 174 -9.11 -6.62 10.67
N LEU A 175 -8.85 -7.92 10.46
CA LEU A 175 -9.62 -8.99 11.10
C LEU A 175 -9.41 -9.03 12.62
N ASN A 176 -8.17 -8.79 13.08
CA ASN A 176 -7.88 -8.71 14.51
C ASN A 176 -8.57 -7.50 15.17
N GLU A 177 -8.57 -6.33 14.52
CA GLU A 177 -9.32 -5.15 14.99
C GLU A 177 -10.83 -5.42 15.05
N ALA A 178 -11.41 -6.12 14.06
CA ALA A 178 -12.81 -6.54 14.11
C ALA A 178 -13.08 -7.46 15.31
N LEU A 179 -12.19 -8.41 15.55
CA LEU A 179 -12.26 -9.32 16.69
C LEU A 179 -12.20 -8.58 18.02
N GLU A 180 -11.29 -7.62 18.18
CA GLU A 180 -11.19 -6.77 19.37
C GLU A 180 -12.45 -5.91 19.57
N PHE A 181 -12.98 -5.34 18.48
CA PHE A 181 -14.19 -4.53 18.50
C PHE A 181 -15.41 -5.33 18.98
N PHE A 182 -15.69 -6.48 18.37
CA PHE A 182 -16.83 -7.31 18.78
C PHE A 182 -16.59 -8.02 20.10
N GLY A 183 -15.36 -8.49 20.35
CA GLY A 183 -14.94 -9.14 21.58
C GLY A 183 -15.17 -8.27 22.81
N SER A 184 -14.69 -7.02 22.78
CA SER A 184 -14.86 -6.09 23.90
C SER A 184 -16.33 -5.79 24.22
N ARG A 185 -17.19 -5.72 23.20
CA ARG A 185 -18.62 -5.42 23.36
C ARG A 185 -19.42 -6.64 23.83
N ILE A 186 -19.22 -7.79 23.18
CA ILE A 186 -19.93 -9.04 23.51
C ILE A 186 -19.52 -9.55 24.89
N HIS A 187 -18.24 -9.41 25.28
CA HIS A 187 -17.79 -9.77 26.62
C HIS A 187 -18.44 -8.91 27.72
N GLY A 188 -18.86 -7.69 27.39
CA GLY A 188 -19.59 -6.81 28.32
C GLY A 188 -21.08 -7.14 28.49
N LEU A 189 -21.65 -8.02 27.66
CA LEU A 189 -23.04 -8.48 27.75
C LEU A 189 -23.16 -9.68 28.71
N ASP A 190 -24.34 -9.93 29.27
CA ASP A 190 -24.64 -11.23 29.89
C ASP A 190 -25.07 -12.28 28.84
N LEU A 191 -25.33 -13.52 29.28
CA LEU A 191 -25.72 -14.61 28.37
C LEU A 191 -27.08 -14.40 27.72
N ASP A 192 -28.04 -13.82 28.44
CA ASP A 192 -29.38 -13.57 27.91
C ASP A 192 -29.32 -12.47 26.84
N GLU A 193 -28.58 -11.39 27.11
CA GLU A 193 -28.30 -10.32 26.15
C GLU A 193 -27.55 -10.84 24.91
N THR A 194 -26.57 -11.74 25.10
CA THR A 194 -25.83 -12.38 24.00
C THR A 194 -26.74 -13.25 23.16
N ASP A 195 -27.62 -14.03 23.78
CA ASP A 195 -28.57 -14.88 23.06
C ASP A 195 -29.62 -14.06 22.30
N VAL A 196 -30.07 -12.94 22.86
CA VAL A 196 -30.94 -11.98 22.15
C VAL A 196 -30.20 -11.40 20.94
N LEU A 197 -28.94 -10.98 21.09
CA LEU A 197 -28.14 -10.44 20.00
C LEU A 197 -27.92 -11.49 18.89
N ARG A 198 -27.61 -12.73 19.27
CA ARG A 198 -27.46 -13.87 18.35
C ARG A 198 -28.74 -14.11 17.55
N LYS A 199 -29.90 -14.16 18.21
CA LYS A 199 -31.21 -14.35 17.56
C LYS A 199 -31.55 -13.20 16.61
N ARG A 200 -31.26 -11.96 16.99
CA ARG A 200 -31.44 -10.80 16.11
C ARG A 200 -30.58 -10.90 14.86
N LEU A 201 -29.30 -11.23 15.02
CA LEU A 201 -28.38 -11.40 13.90
C LEU A 201 -28.86 -12.50 12.95
N LEU A 202 -29.27 -13.66 13.47
CA LEU A 202 -29.63 -14.82 12.67
C LEU A 202 -31.01 -14.68 12.00
N SER A 203 -32.03 -14.23 12.74
CA SER A 203 -33.42 -14.33 12.30
C SER A 203 -34.08 -12.98 11.97
N SER A 204 -33.52 -11.85 12.43
CA SER A 204 -34.07 -10.51 12.17
C SER A 204 -33.26 -9.71 11.15
N VAL A 205 -32.04 -10.13 10.81
CA VAL A 205 -31.28 -9.53 9.72
C VAL A 205 -31.58 -10.28 8.42
N THR A 206 -32.01 -9.56 7.40
CA THR A 206 -32.28 -10.09 6.06
C THR A 206 -31.28 -9.58 5.04
N LEU A 207 -31.04 -10.39 4.02
CA LEU A 207 -30.19 -10.09 2.89
C LEU A 207 -30.77 -10.68 1.61
N VAL A 208 -30.46 -10.09 0.46
CA VAL A 208 -30.88 -10.62 -0.83
C VAL A 208 -29.77 -11.49 -1.41
N SER A 209 -30.01 -12.80 -1.51
CA SER A 209 -29.11 -13.75 -2.15
C SER A 209 -29.37 -13.78 -3.64
N ILE A 210 -28.39 -13.39 -4.44
CA ILE A 210 -28.48 -13.40 -5.90
C ILE A 210 -27.55 -14.48 -6.44
N GLU A 211 -28.14 -15.55 -6.95
CA GLU A 211 -27.43 -16.70 -7.51
C GLU A 211 -27.38 -16.56 -9.03
N CYS A 212 -26.18 -16.60 -9.58
CA CYS A 212 -25.92 -16.53 -11.01
C CYS A 212 -25.39 -17.88 -11.51
N THR A 213 -25.94 -18.38 -12.62
CA THR A 213 -25.40 -19.57 -13.30
C THR A 213 -24.15 -19.26 -14.12
N GLU A 214 -23.93 -17.99 -14.47
CA GLU A 214 -22.82 -17.54 -15.33
C GLU A 214 -22.08 -16.35 -14.69
N GLU A 215 -20.75 -16.34 -14.83
CA GLU A 215 -19.88 -15.24 -14.37
C GLU A 215 -20.29 -13.88 -14.96
N GLN A 216 -20.68 -13.85 -16.24
CA GLN A 216 -21.08 -12.60 -16.92
C GLN A 216 -22.26 -11.90 -16.24
N SER A 217 -23.22 -12.69 -15.74
CA SER A 217 -24.41 -12.18 -15.08
C SER A 217 -24.06 -11.61 -13.71
N ALA A 218 -23.17 -12.29 -12.98
CA ALA A 218 -22.72 -11.86 -11.66
C ALA A 218 -21.95 -10.53 -11.71
N PHE A 219 -21.01 -10.36 -12.64
CA PHE A 219 -20.24 -9.11 -12.77
C PHE A 219 -21.10 -7.93 -13.21
N ARG A 220 -22.05 -8.13 -14.12
CA ARG A 220 -23.00 -7.06 -14.52
C ARG A 220 -23.89 -6.61 -13.36
N LEU A 221 -24.37 -7.56 -12.56
CA LEU A 221 -25.12 -7.24 -11.34
C LEU A 221 -24.25 -6.51 -10.33
N PHE A 222 -22.99 -6.94 -10.16
CA PHE A 222 -22.04 -6.30 -9.27
C PHE A 222 -21.82 -4.81 -9.59
N GLU A 223 -21.60 -4.47 -10.87
CA GLU A 223 -21.43 -3.08 -11.31
C GLU A 223 -22.67 -2.24 -10.99
N THR A 224 -23.86 -2.80 -11.19
CA THR A 224 -25.14 -2.08 -10.98
C THR A 224 -25.49 -1.92 -9.49
N LEU A 225 -25.18 -2.91 -8.65
CA LEU A 225 -25.50 -2.91 -7.22
C LEU A 225 -24.58 -2.01 -6.39
N ASN A 226 -23.32 -1.86 -6.81
CA ASN A 226 -22.32 -1.08 -6.06
C ASN A 226 -22.40 0.43 -6.26
N GLU A 227 -23.26 0.96 -7.14
CA GLU A 227 -23.51 2.41 -7.28
C GLU A 227 -24.05 3.08 -6.00
N ARG A 228 -24.38 2.31 -4.93
CA ARG A 228 -24.98 2.84 -3.69
C ARG A 228 -24.34 2.32 -2.38
N GLY A 229 -23.26 1.55 -2.45
CA GLY A 229 -22.57 0.94 -1.29
C GLY A 229 -21.26 1.64 -0.90
N LEU A 230 -20.40 0.95 -0.13
CA LEU A 230 -19.01 1.38 0.08
C LEU A 230 -18.32 1.60 -1.27
N GLU A 231 -17.59 2.71 -1.43
CA GLU A 231 -16.84 2.97 -2.65
C GLU A 231 -15.89 1.79 -2.94
N LEU A 232 -16.06 1.20 -4.13
CA LEU A 232 -15.13 0.22 -4.66
C LEU A 232 -13.78 0.90 -4.85
N SER A 233 -12.69 0.18 -4.58
CA SER A 233 -11.39 0.72 -4.93
C SER A 233 -11.29 0.82 -6.45
N SER A 234 -10.46 1.73 -6.96
CA SER A 234 -10.21 1.85 -8.40
C SER A 234 -9.75 0.51 -8.99
N VAL A 235 -9.00 -0.29 -8.23
CA VAL A 235 -8.54 -1.63 -8.65
C VAL A 235 -9.68 -2.63 -8.74
N ASP A 236 -10.66 -2.57 -7.83
CA ASP A 236 -11.87 -3.41 -7.91
C ASP A 236 -12.69 -3.06 -9.15
N LEU A 237 -12.87 -1.75 -9.41
CA LEU A 237 -13.58 -1.27 -10.60
C LEU A 237 -12.86 -1.73 -11.89
N MET A 238 -11.54 -1.59 -11.95
CA MET A 238 -10.72 -2.08 -13.07
C MET A 238 -10.92 -3.58 -13.31
N LYS A 239 -10.90 -4.39 -12.25
CA LYS A 239 -11.14 -5.84 -12.31
C LYS A 239 -12.49 -6.17 -12.92
N ASN A 240 -13.55 -5.58 -12.37
CA ASN A 240 -14.91 -5.89 -12.81
C ASN A 240 -15.08 -5.50 -14.27
N HIS A 241 -14.50 -4.37 -14.68
CA HIS A 241 -14.54 -3.93 -16.06
C HIS A 241 -13.88 -4.94 -17.01
N ILE A 242 -12.67 -5.42 -16.72
CA ILE A 242 -12.00 -6.39 -17.60
C ILE A 242 -12.69 -7.76 -17.60
N PHE A 243 -13.21 -8.22 -16.47
CA PHE A 243 -13.91 -9.51 -16.39
C PHE A 243 -15.28 -9.41 -17.08
N SER A 244 -15.99 -8.29 -16.95
CA SER A 244 -17.22 -8.03 -17.68
C SER A 244 -17.00 -8.04 -19.20
N ILE A 245 -15.91 -7.45 -19.68
CA ILE A 245 -15.51 -7.49 -21.09
C ILE A 245 -15.16 -8.91 -21.53
N ALA A 246 -14.22 -9.56 -20.85
CA ALA A 246 -13.73 -10.88 -21.23
C ALA A 246 -14.84 -11.94 -21.19
N ALA A 247 -15.82 -11.77 -20.32
CA ALA A 247 -16.93 -12.68 -20.25
C ALA A 247 -17.95 -12.41 -21.38
N GLN A 248 -18.08 -11.20 -21.92
CA GLN A 248 -19.04 -10.87 -23.00
C GLN A 248 -18.50 -11.09 -24.42
N ASP A 249 -17.18 -11.22 -24.56
CA ASP A 249 -16.49 -11.26 -25.85
C ASP A 249 -15.87 -12.65 -26.05
N ASP A 250 -16.51 -13.49 -26.86
CA ASP A 250 -16.10 -14.88 -27.09
C ASP A 250 -14.71 -15.00 -27.75
N ASP A 251 -14.21 -13.92 -28.35
CA ASP A 251 -12.87 -13.86 -28.94
C ASP A 251 -11.77 -13.60 -27.88
N VAL A 252 -12.15 -13.25 -26.65
CA VAL A 252 -11.24 -13.00 -25.52
C VAL A 252 -11.08 -14.26 -24.68
N ASP A 253 -9.84 -14.65 -24.37
CA ASP A 253 -9.57 -15.76 -23.45
C ASP A 253 -9.78 -15.32 -21.99
N TYR A 254 -10.96 -15.63 -21.46
CA TYR A 254 -11.34 -15.31 -20.07
C TYR A 254 -10.34 -15.86 -19.03
N GLU A 255 -9.84 -17.08 -19.22
CA GLU A 255 -8.92 -17.70 -18.25
C GLU A 255 -7.54 -17.03 -18.32
N ALA A 256 -7.08 -16.62 -19.50
CA ALA A 256 -5.84 -15.84 -19.64
C ALA A 256 -5.95 -14.46 -18.96
N VAL A 257 -7.09 -13.78 -19.13
CA VAL A 257 -7.40 -12.49 -18.46
C VAL A 257 -7.40 -12.66 -16.95
N LYS A 258 -8.11 -13.68 -16.44
CA LYS A 258 -8.20 -14.01 -15.02
C LYS A 258 -6.84 -14.34 -14.42
N GLN A 259 -6.04 -15.16 -15.09
CA GLN A 259 -4.70 -15.54 -14.65
C GLN A 259 -3.76 -14.33 -14.59
N SER A 260 -3.77 -13.47 -15.62
CA SER A 260 -2.91 -12.27 -15.66
C SER A 260 -3.27 -11.27 -14.55
N TRP A 261 -4.58 -11.08 -14.32
CA TRP A 261 -5.06 -10.26 -13.21
C TRP A 261 -4.64 -10.85 -11.86
N GLN A 262 -4.81 -12.15 -11.67
CA GLN A 262 -4.40 -12.84 -10.45
C GLN A 262 -2.90 -12.68 -10.20
N THR A 263 -2.05 -12.93 -11.19
CA THR A 263 -0.60 -12.73 -11.06
C THR A 263 -0.23 -11.29 -10.68
N THR A 264 -0.92 -10.31 -11.25
CA THR A 264 -0.72 -8.90 -10.89
C THR A 264 -1.11 -8.64 -9.43
N VAL A 265 -2.24 -9.17 -8.97
CA VAL A 265 -2.71 -9.09 -7.58
C VAL A 265 -1.75 -9.79 -6.63
N ASP A 266 -1.27 -10.97 -7.00
CA ASP A 266 -0.32 -11.78 -6.23
C ASP A 266 0.98 -11.04 -5.96
N ASN A 267 1.49 -10.35 -6.99
CA ASN A 267 2.69 -9.56 -6.86
C ASN A 267 2.44 -8.25 -6.11
N THR A 268 1.25 -7.65 -6.20
CA THR A 268 1.04 -6.28 -5.68
C THR A 268 0.44 -6.25 -4.29
N VAL A 269 -0.64 -7.00 -4.01
CA VAL A 269 -1.42 -6.91 -2.78
C VAL A 269 -0.61 -7.26 -1.52
N PRO A 270 0.12 -8.38 -1.46
CA PRO A 270 0.86 -8.76 -0.25
C PRO A 270 2.09 -7.88 0.01
N HIS A 271 2.63 -7.28 -1.04
CA HIS A 271 3.96 -6.66 -1.01
C HIS A 271 3.93 -5.13 -1.05
N LEU A 272 2.78 -4.52 -1.37
CA LEU A 272 2.64 -3.07 -1.50
C LEU A 272 1.52 -2.52 -0.61
N ASN A 273 1.82 -1.53 0.23
CA ASN A 273 0.82 -0.83 1.04
C ASN A 273 -0.32 -0.17 0.24
N LYS A 274 -0.12 0.08 -1.06
CA LYS A 274 -1.13 0.67 -1.97
C LYS A 274 -1.02 0.01 -3.34
N PRO A 275 -1.78 -1.07 -3.62
CA PRO A 275 -1.74 -1.78 -4.90
C PRO A 275 -2.08 -0.90 -6.10
N SER A 276 -3.01 0.07 -5.95
CA SER A 276 -3.38 1.05 -6.99
C SER A 276 -2.17 1.79 -7.59
N ARG A 277 -1.11 1.96 -6.80
CA ARG A 277 0.11 2.63 -7.22
C ARG A 277 0.84 1.89 -8.34
N PHE A 278 0.83 0.56 -8.32
CA PHE A 278 1.43 -0.22 -9.40
C PHE A 278 0.75 0.11 -10.72
N PHE A 279 -0.58 0.01 -10.78
CA PHE A 279 -1.35 0.29 -12.00
C PHE A 279 -1.11 1.70 -12.54
N ARG A 280 -1.08 2.71 -11.66
CA ARG A 280 -0.75 4.09 -12.04
C ARG A 280 0.64 4.19 -12.69
N HIS A 281 1.65 3.62 -12.05
CA HIS A 281 3.02 3.66 -12.56
C HIS A 281 3.18 2.86 -13.84
N TYR A 282 2.52 1.69 -13.94
CA TYR A 282 2.49 0.88 -15.15
C TYR A 282 1.91 1.66 -16.32
N ILE A 283 0.70 2.21 -16.18
CA ILE A 283 0.05 3.03 -17.23
C ILE A 283 0.96 4.17 -17.69
N MET A 284 1.55 4.92 -16.76
CA MET A 284 2.43 6.05 -17.08
C MET A 284 3.82 5.62 -17.62
N SER A 285 4.12 4.32 -17.63
CA SER A 285 5.40 3.77 -18.09
C SER A 285 5.27 2.90 -19.34
N ALA A 286 4.05 2.49 -19.70
CA ALA A 286 3.84 1.55 -20.79
C ALA A 286 4.16 2.21 -22.13
N PRO A 287 4.90 1.52 -23.04
CA PRO A 287 5.11 2.00 -24.40
C PRO A 287 3.82 1.99 -25.23
N ALA A 288 2.90 1.05 -24.92
CA ALA A 288 1.66 0.85 -25.65
C ALA A 288 0.58 0.28 -24.72
N PRO A 289 -0.62 0.91 -24.66
CA PRO A 289 -0.91 2.25 -25.18
C PRO A 289 -0.11 3.31 -24.41
N ASP A 290 0.41 4.30 -25.14
CA ASP A 290 1.13 5.42 -24.54
C ASP A 290 0.17 6.40 -23.85
N TYR A 291 0.50 6.84 -22.64
CA TYR A 291 -0.30 7.78 -21.85
C TYR A 291 0.58 8.92 -21.27
N PRO A 292 0.69 10.07 -21.98
CA PRO A 292 1.62 11.15 -21.62
C PRO A 292 1.04 12.17 -20.60
N ASP A 293 0.38 11.72 -19.53
CA ASP A 293 -0.07 12.60 -18.43
C ASP A 293 -0.07 11.89 -17.07
N ASP A 294 -0.25 12.66 -15.99
CA ASP A 294 -0.33 12.12 -14.64
C ASP A 294 -1.65 11.38 -14.39
N VAL A 295 -1.51 10.14 -13.93
CA VAL A 295 -2.63 9.33 -13.43
C VAL A 295 -2.64 9.44 -11.91
N SER A 296 -3.72 9.96 -11.32
CA SER A 296 -3.95 9.98 -9.87
C SER A 296 -4.80 8.77 -9.44
N ASP A 297 -4.89 8.47 -8.14
CA ASP A 297 -5.79 7.41 -7.66
C ASP A 297 -7.25 7.70 -8.06
N TYR A 298 -7.66 8.97 -8.08
CA TYR A 298 -9.01 9.39 -8.49
C TYR A 298 -9.26 9.19 -9.99
N LYS A 299 -8.27 9.46 -10.85
CA LYS A 299 -8.39 9.33 -12.31
C LYS A 299 -8.14 7.89 -12.81
N LEU A 300 -7.63 7.00 -11.95
CA LEU A 300 -7.07 5.71 -12.37
C LEU A 300 -8.10 4.88 -13.14
N TYR A 301 -9.31 4.74 -12.61
CA TYR A 301 -10.34 3.91 -13.25
C TYR A 301 -10.78 4.49 -14.58
N ASP A 302 -11.15 5.78 -14.62
CA ASP A 302 -11.57 6.46 -15.86
C ASP A 302 -10.48 6.38 -16.95
N THR A 303 -9.22 6.56 -16.56
CA THR A 303 -8.07 6.45 -17.47
C THR A 303 -7.93 5.03 -18.00
N PHE A 304 -8.04 4.04 -17.11
CA PHE A 304 -7.95 2.63 -17.47
C PHE A 304 -9.07 2.21 -18.42
N GLN A 305 -10.32 2.67 -18.21
CA GLN A 305 -11.42 2.39 -19.14
C GLN A 305 -11.14 2.93 -20.55
N GLY A 306 -10.59 4.14 -20.65
CA GLY A 306 -10.14 4.72 -21.93
C GLY A 306 -9.08 3.84 -22.60
N ILE A 307 -8.05 3.45 -21.85
CA ILE A 307 -6.98 2.56 -22.35
C ILE A 307 -7.55 1.22 -22.83
N ILE A 308 -8.42 0.57 -22.06
CA ILE A 308 -9.01 -0.71 -22.46
C ILE A 308 -9.88 -0.55 -23.71
N SER A 309 -10.61 0.57 -23.85
CA SER A 309 -11.34 0.88 -25.09
C SER A 309 -10.40 1.01 -26.29
N ASP A 310 -9.25 1.65 -26.11
CA ASP A 310 -8.25 1.82 -27.18
C ASP A 310 -7.56 0.50 -27.53
N VAL A 311 -7.21 -0.32 -26.53
CA VAL A 311 -6.67 -1.67 -26.71
C VAL A 311 -7.62 -2.52 -27.55
N ARG A 312 -8.91 -2.56 -27.20
CA ARG A 312 -9.90 -3.35 -27.95
C ARG A 312 -10.18 -2.82 -29.36
N GLY A 313 -9.89 -1.54 -29.61
CA GLY A 313 -10.00 -0.93 -30.93
C GLY A 313 -8.73 -1.06 -31.78
N SER A 314 -7.65 -1.62 -31.23
CA SER A 314 -6.35 -1.75 -31.88
C SER A 314 -6.21 -3.11 -32.58
N ASP A 315 -5.60 -3.10 -33.77
CA ASP A 315 -5.20 -4.33 -34.45
C ASP A 315 -3.84 -4.87 -33.91
N ASP A 316 -3.07 -4.03 -33.23
CA ASP A 316 -1.68 -4.32 -32.83
C ASP A 316 -1.55 -4.86 -31.40
N LEU A 317 -2.59 -4.70 -30.56
CA LEU A 317 -2.53 -5.03 -29.13
C LEU A 317 -3.86 -5.62 -28.67
N THR A 318 -3.82 -6.81 -28.08
CA THR A 318 -5.02 -7.46 -27.51
C THR A 318 -5.12 -7.25 -26.00
N LEU A 319 -6.33 -7.44 -25.44
CA LEU A 319 -6.56 -7.33 -24.01
C LEU A 319 -5.66 -8.29 -23.20
N GLU A 320 -5.53 -9.53 -23.66
CA GLU A 320 -4.70 -10.56 -23.03
C GLU A 320 -3.24 -10.15 -23.04
N SER A 321 -2.73 -9.67 -24.17
CA SER A 321 -1.33 -9.25 -24.27
C SER A 321 -1.01 -8.05 -23.38
N TYR A 322 -1.94 -7.09 -23.27
CA TYR A 322 -1.79 -5.93 -22.38
C TYR A 322 -1.82 -6.32 -20.89
N LEU A 323 -2.72 -7.22 -20.49
CA LEU A 323 -2.79 -7.69 -19.11
C LEU A 323 -1.63 -8.62 -18.75
N ALA A 324 -1.15 -9.42 -19.71
CA ALA A 324 0.04 -10.25 -19.53
C ALA A 324 1.30 -9.39 -19.36
N ASP A 325 1.44 -8.29 -20.12
CA ASP A 325 2.53 -7.33 -19.88
C ASP A 325 2.41 -6.69 -18.49
N ALA A 326 1.22 -6.22 -18.10
CA ALA A 326 1.00 -5.70 -16.75
C ALA A 326 1.41 -6.71 -15.65
N ALA A 327 1.07 -7.99 -15.83
CA ALA A 327 1.47 -9.05 -14.91
C ALA A 327 3.00 -9.19 -14.84
N ASN A 328 3.71 -9.22 -15.97
CA ASN A 328 5.17 -9.27 -16.01
C ASN A 328 5.81 -8.02 -15.38
N GLN A 329 5.26 -6.83 -15.66
CA GLN A 329 5.76 -5.58 -15.10
C GLN A 329 5.54 -5.50 -13.59
N SER A 330 4.54 -6.19 -13.04
CA SER A 330 4.31 -6.24 -11.60
C SER A 330 5.45 -6.96 -10.85
N GLU A 331 6.06 -7.97 -11.44
CA GLU A 331 7.23 -8.66 -10.90
C GLU A 331 8.46 -7.75 -10.92
N LEU A 332 8.77 -7.15 -12.06
CA LEU A 332 9.86 -6.17 -12.19
C LEU A 332 9.67 -5.00 -11.21
N TYR A 333 8.44 -4.54 -11.02
CA TYR A 333 8.13 -3.48 -10.07
C TYR A 333 8.50 -3.85 -8.63
N LEU A 334 8.31 -5.11 -8.23
CA LEU A 334 8.74 -5.62 -6.93
C LEU A 334 10.25 -5.70 -6.82
N GLN A 335 10.94 -6.20 -7.85
CA GLN A 335 12.40 -6.23 -7.89
C GLN A 335 12.98 -4.81 -7.73
N ILE A 336 12.42 -3.83 -8.44
CA ILE A 336 12.78 -2.42 -8.27
C ILE A 336 12.48 -1.94 -6.84
N ALA A 337 11.30 -2.24 -6.31
CA ALA A 337 10.86 -1.80 -4.99
C ALA A 337 11.71 -2.36 -3.84
N ASN A 338 12.24 -3.57 -4.01
CA ASN A 338 13.07 -4.28 -3.05
C ASN A 338 14.57 -4.12 -3.31
N ALA A 339 14.95 -3.48 -4.43
CA ALA A 339 16.34 -3.40 -4.91
C ALA A 339 16.97 -4.80 -5.08
N ASP A 340 16.25 -5.68 -5.77
CA ASP A 340 16.59 -7.10 -6.00
C ASP A 340 16.43 -7.47 -7.48
N ILE A 341 17.06 -6.69 -8.36
CA ILE A 341 17.15 -6.97 -9.79
C ILE A 341 18.11 -8.12 -10.02
N ASP A 342 17.69 -9.10 -10.82
CA ASP A 342 18.45 -10.31 -11.16
C ASP A 342 18.64 -10.52 -12.67
N ARG A 343 18.43 -9.46 -13.47
CA ARG A 343 18.33 -9.53 -14.94
C ARG A 343 19.67 -9.45 -15.70
N TYR A 344 20.75 -9.02 -15.05
CA TYR A 344 22.07 -8.83 -15.66
C TYR A 344 23.11 -9.82 -15.13
N ASP A 345 24.38 -9.62 -15.48
CA ASP A 345 25.48 -10.35 -14.83
C ASP A 345 25.59 -10.00 -13.33
N HIS A 346 26.30 -10.84 -12.58
CA HIS A 346 26.40 -10.71 -11.12
C HIS A 346 26.89 -9.32 -10.66
N GLY A 347 27.90 -8.75 -11.33
CA GLY A 347 28.44 -7.44 -10.98
C GLY A 347 27.51 -6.30 -11.38
N GLY A 348 26.83 -6.42 -12.52
CA GLY A 348 25.80 -5.48 -12.96
C GLY A 348 24.62 -5.42 -11.99
N ASN A 349 24.11 -6.58 -11.57
CA ASN A 349 23.02 -6.67 -10.59
C ASN A 349 23.42 -6.07 -9.24
N GLU A 350 24.60 -6.41 -8.73
CA GLU A 350 25.12 -5.87 -7.46
C GLU A 350 25.17 -4.32 -7.49
N ALA A 351 25.77 -3.75 -8.53
CA ALA A 351 25.89 -2.30 -8.68
C ALA A 351 24.52 -1.60 -8.84
N ILE A 352 23.61 -2.19 -9.62
CA ILE A 352 22.26 -1.66 -9.83
C ILE A 352 21.45 -1.72 -8.54
N ASN A 353 21.50 -2.82 -7.79
CA ASN A 353 20.77 -2.98 -6.54
C ASN A 353 21.30 -2.05 -5.44
N GLU A 354 22.62 -1.83 -5.38
CA GLU A 354 23.19 -0.79 -4.54
C GLU A 354 22.66 0.60 -4.95
N LYS A 355 22.61 0.89 -6.25
CA LYS A 355 22.09 2.17 -6.77
C LYS A 355 20.60 2.36 -6.49
N LEU A 356 19.78 1.32 -6.59
CA LEU A 356 18.35 1.36 -6.24
C LEU A 356 18.17 1.59 -4.74
N THR A 357 18.98 0.94 -3.90
CA THR A 357 19.01 1.20 -2.45
C THR A 357 19.31 2.66 -2.14
N HIS A 358 20.27 3.27 -2.85
CA HIS A 358 20.54 4.71 -2.76
C HIS A 358 19.34 5.58 -3.15
N LEU A 359 18.64 5.24 -4.23
CA LEU A 359 17.42 5.94 -4.65
C LEU A 359 16.29 5.80 -3.61
N HIS A 360 16.18 4.64 -2.95
CA HIS A 360 15.24 4.41 -1.85
C HIS A 360 15.51 5.33 -0.66
N TYR A 361 16.78 5.59 -0.33
CA TYR A 361 17.13 6.56 0.72
C TYR A 361 16.68 7.99 0.40
N ILE A 362 16.60 8.37 -0.89
CA ILE A 362 16.09 9.69 -1.31
C ILE A 362 14.55 9.80 -1.11
N LYS A 363 13.85 8.67 -0.95
CA LYS A 363 12.40 8.54 -0.73
C LYS A 363 11.58 9.13 -1.88
N SER A 364 11.80 8.62 -3.08
CA SER A 364 11.04 8.98 -4.28
C SER A 364 10.33 7.77 -4.89
N VAL A 365 9.17 7.41 -4.33
CA VAL A 365 8.37 6.28 -4.83
C VAL A 365 7.86 6.54 -6.25
N GLN A 366 7.58 7.79 -6.61
CA GLN A 366 7.13 8.22 -7.95
C GLN A 366 8.15 7.90 -9.05
N ALA A 367 9.44 7.84 -8.68
CA ALA A 367 10.49 7.53 -9.64
C ALA A 367 10.34 6.12 -10.25
N ARG A 368 9.57 5.23 -9.59
CA ARG A 368 9.30 3.88 -10.08
C ARG A 368 8.63 3.84 -11.46
N THR A 369 7.85 4.85 -11.84
CA THR A 369 7.33 5.00 -13.21
C THR A 369 8.48 5.02 -14.23
N LEU A 370 9.46 5.90 -14.03
CA LEU A 370 10.58 6.01 -14.95
C LEU A 370 11.54 4.81 -14.83
N LEU A 371 11.71 4.26 -13.61
CA LEU A 371 12.53 3.06 -13.42
C LEU A 371 11.98 1.87 -14.21
N LEU A 372 10.66 1.63 -14.15
CA LEU A 372 10.01 0.58 -14.95
C LEU A 372 10.39 0.73 -16.43
N ARG A 373 10.21 1.94 -16.99
CA ARG A 373 10.55 2.24 -18.39
C ARG A 373 12.04 2.01 -18.69
N ILE A 374 12.94 2.49 -17.82
CA ILE A 374 14.40 2.30 -17.97
C ILE A 374 14.75 0.80 -18.05
N PHE A 375 14.18 -0.03 -17.17
CA PHE A 375 14.48 -1.46 -17.17
C PHE A 375 13.80 -2.23 -18.31
N GLN A 376 12.68 -1.73 -18.85
CA GLN A 376 12.06 -2.29 -20.05
C GLN A 376 12.92 -2.03 -21.30
N GLU A 377 13.53 -0.85 -21.39
CA GLU A 377 14.21 -0.38 -22.60
C GLU A 377 15.70 -0.72 -22.65
N PHE A 378 16.34 -1.00 -21.51
CA PHE A 378 17.77 -1.26 -21.45
C PHE A 378 18.14 -2.66 -20.93
N ASP A 379 18.65 -3.49 -21.84
CA ASP A 379 19.28 -4.77 -21.51
C ASP A 379 20.77 -4.65 -21.10
N ASN A 380 21.33 -3.43 -21.11
CA ASN A 380 22.72 -3.19 -20.75
C ASN A 380 22.83 -2.54 -19.35
N PRO A 381 23.51 -3.19 -18.37
CA PRO A 381 23.59 -2.66 -17.01
C PRO A 381 24.30 -1.31 -16.93
N ASN A 382 25.25 -1.02 -17.84
CA ASN A 382 25.91 0.28 -17.87
C ASN A 382 24.97 1.40 -18.29
N LYS A 383 24.06 1.14 -19.25
CA LYS A 383 23.06 2.12 -19.69
C LYS A 383 22.01 2.38 -18.61
N VAL A 384 21.58 1.33 -17.90
CA VAL A 384 20.75 1.48 -16.70
C VAL A 384 21.46 2.35 -15.66
N MET A 385 22.70 2.02 -15.29
CA MET A 385 23.46 2.80 -14.31
C MET A 385 23.64 4.27 -14.70
N GLU A 386 23.85 4.54 -15.99
CA GLU A 386 23.91 5.90 -16.53
C GLU A 386 22.59 6.64 -16.31
N ALA A 387 21.45 6.05 -16.69
CA ALA A 387 20.11 6.62 -16.51
C ALA A 387 19.76 6.82 -15.02
N LEU A 388 20.07 5.84 -14.16
CA LEU A 388 19.89 5.95 -12.70
C LEU A 388 20.75 7.09 -12.12
N GLY A 389 21.94 7.33 -12.68
CA GLY A 389 22.79 8.46 -12.32
C GLY A 389 22.13 9.80 -12.63
N VAL A 390 21.55 9.97 -13.82
CA VAL A 390 20.80 11.17 -14.21
C VAL A 390 19.62 11.40 -13.25
N LEU A 391 18.84 10.35 -12.99
CA LEU A 391 17.68 10.39 -12.11
C LEU A 391 18.06 10.76 -10.66
N GLU A 392 19.12 10.16 -10.11
CA GLU A 392 19.61 10.45 -8.76
C GLU A 392 19.93 11.93 -8.59
N ARG A 393 20.71 12.51 -9.52
CA ARG A 393 21.13 13.92 -9.45
C ARG A 393 19.95 14.86 -9.55
N PHE A 394 18.98 14.57 -10.41
CA PHE A 394 17.72 15.31 -10.50
C PHE A 394 16.94 15.25 -9.18
N LEU A 395 16.72 14.05 -8.63
CA LEU A 395 15.93 13.84 -7.42
C LEU A 395 16.52 14.49 -6.18
N VAL A 396 17.83 14.38 -5.97
CA VAL A 396 18.50 15.00 -4.81
C VAL A 396 18.29 16.50 -4.83
N ARG A 397 18.54 17.16 -5.97
CA ARG A 397 18.35 18.61 -6.07
C ARG A 397 16.90 19.01 -5.94
N TRP A 398 15.99 18.30 -6.59
CA TRP A 398 14.55 18.54 -6.51
C TRP A 398 14.07 18.56 -5.05
N LYS A 399 14.49 17.56 -4.26
CA LYS A 399 14.12 17.42 -2.85
C LYS A 399 14.79 18.47 -1.95
N VAL A 400 16.06 18.79 -2.15
CA VAL A 400 16.80 19.78 -1.34
C VAL A 400 16.31 21.21 -1.62
N ALA A 401 16.05 21.53 -2.89
CA ALA A 401 15.44 22.78 -3.30
C ALA A 401 13.97 22.90 -2.83
N ASN A 402 13.35 21.81 -2.35
CA ASN A 402 11.99 21.73 -1.80
C ASN A 402 10.91 22.01 -2.86
N TYR A 403 11.10 21.45 -4.05
CA TYR A 403 10.08 21.42 -5.09
C TYR A 403 8.99 20.40 -4.74
N ALA A 404 7.80 20.56 -5.33
CA ALA A 404 6.66 19.68 -5.07
C ALA A 404 6.92 18.27 -5.64
N THR A 405 6.55 17.22 -4.88
CA THR A 405 6.85 15.82 -5.25
C THR A 405 5.60 14.99 -5.51
N GLY A 406 4.44 15.64 -5.68
CA GLY A 406 3.17 15.01 -6.05
C GLY A 406 3.04 14.85 -7.57
N GLY A 407 1.85 15.12 -8.11
CA GLY A 407 1.55 14.96 -9.54
C GLY A 407 2.50 15.67 -10.52
N GLN A 408 3.24 16.69 -10.07
CA GLN A 408 4.27 17.32 -10.90
C GLN A 408 5.39 16.34 -11.30
N LEU A 409 5.84 15.46 -10.40
CA LEU A 409 6.84 14.45 -10.74
C LEU A 409 6.23 13.34 -11.61
N ASP A 410 5.00 12.93 -11.32
CA ASP A 410 4.29 11.91 -12.13
C ASP A 410 4.14 12.38 -13.58
N ARG A 411 3.80 13.66 -13.81
CA ARG A 411 3.76 14.26 -15.16
C ARG A 411 5.14 14.31 -15.84
N ILE A 412 6.19 14.67 -15.10
CA ILE A 412 7.56 14.67 -15.63
C ILE A 412 7.97 13.28 -16.09
N TYR A 413 7.66 12.24 -15.30
CA TYR A 413 8.06 10.88 -15.63
C TYR A 413 7.22 10.28 -16.75
N SER A 414 5.90 10.50 -16.79
CA SER A 414 5.06 10.08 -17.92
C SER A 414 5.51 10.74 -19.22
N GLU A 415 5.70 12.06 -19.24
CA GLU A 415 6.20 12.77 -20.43
C GLU A 415 7.56 12.22 -20.90
N LEU A 416 8.48 11.91 -19.96
CA LEU A 416 9.75 11.26 -20.30
C LEU A 416 9.53 9.88 -20.92
N CYS A 417 8.71 9.03 -20.31
CA CYS A 417 8.43 7.67 -20.79
C CYS A 417 7.90 7.68 -22.24
N SER A 418 7.02 8.62 -22.57
CA SER A 418 6.41 8.78 -23.90
C SER A 418 7.36 9.34 -24.95
N THR A 419 8.28 10.23 -24.57
CA THR A 419 9.04 11.05 -25.53
C THR A 419 10.49 10.61 -25.74
N VAL A 420 11.21 10.15 -24.70
CA VAL A 420 12.67 10.02 -24.80
C VAL A 420 13.14 8.65 -25.27
N PHE A 421 12.38 7.59 -24.99
CA PHE A 421 12.83 6.22 -25.23
C PHE A 421 12.73 5.76 -26.69
N ASN A 422 12.05 6.54 -27.54
CA ASN A 422 11.99 6.30 -28.98
C ASN A 422 13.12 7.00 -29.76
N GLU A 423 13.95 7.80 -29.07
CA GLU A 423 15.03 8.57 -29.68
C GLU A 423 16.32 7.75 -29.80
N SER A 424 17.26 8.22 -30.64
CA SER A 424 18.52 7.50 -30.88
C SER A 424 19.45 7.41 -29.67
N ASP A 425 19.36 8.38 -28.75
CA ASP A 425 20.07 8.38 -27.47
C ASP A 425 19.15 8.82 -26.33
N PRO A 426 18.32 7.89 -25.80
CA PRO A 426 17.31 8.22 -24.80
C PRO A 426 17.85 8.84 -23.51
N ILE A 427 19.09 8.53 -23.13
CA ILE A 427 19.68 9.01 -21.87
C ILE A 427 20.09 10.47 -22.00
N GLU A 428 20.67 10.87 -23.14
CA GLU A 428 20.99 12.27 -23.39
C GLU A 428 19.72 13.12 -23.59
N GLU A 429 18.68 12.58 -24.23
CA GLU A 429 17.38 13.26 -24.30
C GLU A 429 16.72 13.40 -22.92
N MET A 430 16.75 12.35 -22.09
CA MET A 430 16.33 12.43 -20.70
C MET A 430 17.10 13.50 -19.93
N ARG A 431 18.43 13.59 -20.11
CA ARG A 431 19.27 14.63 -19.50
C ARG A 431 18.86 16.02 -19.97
N GLY A 432 18.65 16.20 -21.27
CA GLY A 432 18.21 17.46 -21.88
C GLY A 432 16.86 17.93 -21.34
N TYR A 433 15.87 17.04 -21.33
CA TYR A 433 14.54 17.32 -20.80
C TYR A 433 14.59 17.69 -19.30
N LEU A 434 15.30 16.91 -18.49
CA LEU A 434 15.41 17.17 -17.06
C LEU A 434 16.18 18.45 -16.76
N ARG A 435 17.16 18.83 -17.59
CA ARG A 435 17.90 20.11 -17.45
C ARG A 435 16.97 21.32 -17.50
N GLY A 436 15.91 21.27 -18.30
CA GLY A 436 14.91 22.35 -18.37
C GLY A 436 14.07 22.52 -17.11
N LYS A 437 14.01 21.49 -16.25
CA LYS A 437 13.27 21.50 -14.97
C LYS A 437 14.19 21.42 -13.75
N TYR A 438 15.50 21.35 -13.98
CA TYR A 438 16.51 21.12 -12.97
C TYR A 438 16.65 22.35 -12.06
N PRO A 439 16.56 22.21 -10.72
CA PRO A 439 16.77 23.34 -9.82
C PRO A 439 18.15 23.95 -10.03
N SER A 440 18.22 25.27 -10.17
CA SER A 440 19.46 26.01 -10.41
C SER A 440 20.47 25.84 -9.27
N ASP A 441 21.76 26.09 -9.55
CA ASP A 441 22.82 26.01 -8.53
C ASP A 441 22.53 26.93 -7.34
N ALA A 442 21.98 28.11 -7.60
CA ALA A 442 21.56 29.04 -6.55
C ALA A 442 20.45 28.47 -5.66
N GLU A 443 19.42 27.84 -6.24
CA GLU A 443 18.32 27.25 -5.47
C GLU A 443 18.76 26.03 -4.66
N PHE A 444 19.61 25.18 -5.25
CA PHE A 444 20.14 24.01 -4.57
C PHE A 444 21.05 24.41 -3.40
N ARG A 445 21.99 25.35 -3.63
CA ARG A 445 22.86 25.92 -2.59
C ARG A 445 22.05 26.55 -1.47
N ALA A 446 21.08 27.40 -1.80
CA ALA A 446 20.18 28.00 -0.82
C ALA A 446 19.39 26.94 -0.04
N GLY A 447 19.03 25.83 -0.67
CA GLY A 447 18.38 24.69 -0.02
C GLY A 447 19.25 24.01 1.05
N ILE A 448 20.57 23.98 0.88
CA ILE A 448 21.53 23.43 1.85
C ILE A 448 21.84 24.44 2.95
N GLU A 449 22.15 25.68 2.57
CA GLU A 449 22.61 26.72 3.51
C GLU A 449 21.49 27.22 4.42
N ASN A 450 20.28 27.41 3.87
CA ASN A 450 19.21 28.12 4.57
C ASN A 450 18.16 27.22 5.21
N LYS A 451 18.15 25.90 4.94
CA LYS A 451 17.19 24.98 5.56
C LYS A 451 17.81 24.07 6.61
N ARG A 452 16.98 23.65 7.57
CA ARG A 452 17.31 22.57 8.50
C ARG A 452 17.06 21.25 7.79
N VAL A 453 18.03 20.35 7.83
CA VAL A 453 17.85 19.01 7.28
C VAL A 453 17.02 18.15 8.22
N LYS A 454 16.25 17.23 7.64
CA LYS A 454 15.56 16.19 8.41
C LYS A 454 16.56 15.08 8.72
N LEU A 455 16.56 14.53 9.93
CA LEU A 455 17.39 13.37 10.24
C LEU A 455 16.72 12.12 9.71
N ASN A 456 17.09 11.73 8.50
CA ASN A 456 16.53 10.59 7.81
C ASN A 456 17.56 10.02 6.82
N ASP A 457 17.20 8.93 6.18
CA ASP A 457 18.06 8.20 5.25
C ASP A 457 18.58 9.07 4.11
N ARG A 458 17.79 10.06 3.65
CA ARG A 458 18.24 11.00 2.62
C ARG A 458 19.43 11.84 3.08
N THR A 459 19.38 12.36 4.31
CA THR A 459 20.49 13.13 4.86
C THR A 459 21.71 12.24 5.07
N ARG A 460 21.51 11.02 5.57
CA ARG A 460 22.58 10.03 5.72
C ARG A 460 23.19 9.67 4.35
N TYR A 461 22.37 9.56 3.30
CA TYR A 461 22.82 9.33 1.93
C TYR A 461 23.65 10.49 1.38
N MET A 462 23.19 11.74 1.59
CA MET A 462 23.96 12.91 1.17
C MET A 462 25.34 12.95 1.84
N LEU A 463 25.40 12.65 3.14
CA LEU A 463 26.66 12.56 3.88
C LEU A 463 27.56 11.41 3.37
N LYS A 464 27.00 10.24 3.03
CA LYS A 464 27.72 9.13 2.38
C LYS A 464 28.34 9.57 1.05
N ARG A 465 27.57 10.24 0.19
CA ARG A 465 28.10 10.70 -1.11
C ARG A 465 29.18 11.76 -0.96
N ILE A 466 29.06 12.64 0.02
CA ILE A 466 30.12 13.62 0.36
C ILE A 466 31.38 12.90 0.85
N GLU A 467 31.24 11.91 1.73
CA GLU A 467 32.34 11.08 2.22
C GLU A 467 33.09 10.40 1.05
N GLU A 468 32.37 9.75 0.16
CA GLU A 468 32.93 9.01 -0.98
C GLU A 468 33.61 9.93 -2.01
N VAL A 469 32.95 11.05 -2.38
CA VAL A 469 33.39 11.86 -3.52
C VAL A 469 34.37 12.97 -3.10
N HIS A 470 34.17 13.59 -1.94
CA HIS A 470 34.99 14.72 -1.50
C HIS A 470 36.13 14.29 -0.59
N TYR A 471 35.84 13.41 0.37
CA TYR A 471 36.85 12.94 1.32
C TYR A 471 37.58 11.68 0.85
N ASN A 472 37.19 11.09 -0.29
CA ASN A 472 37.72 9.82 -0.82
C ASN A 472 37.68 8.68 0.21
N GLY A 473 36.67 8.70 1.08
CA GLY A 473 36.43 7.65 2.04
C GLY A 473 35.54 6.55 1.48
N ASN A 474 35.16 5.62 2.34
CA ASN A 474 34.26 4.53 1.99
C ASN A 474 33.25 4.30 3.11
N VAL A 475 32.00 4.03 2.73
CA VAL A 475 30.91 3.68 3.63
C VAL A 475 30.30 2.39 3.13
N ASP A 476 30.80 1.26 3.64
CA ASP A 476 30.37 -0.07 3.18
C ASP A 476 28.88 -0.31 3.48
N ARG A 477 28.49 -0.22 4.75
CA ARG A 477 27.11 -0.47 5.20
C ARG A 477 26.56 0.74 5.90
N MET A 478 25.65 1.43 5.24
CA MET A 478 25.01 2.65 5.75
C MET A 478 24.23 2.42 7.07
N GLY A 479 23.91 1.17 7.43
CA GLY A 479 23.30 0.80 8.71
C GLY A 479 24.25 0.86 9.91
N ASP A 480 25.57 0.79 9.68
CA ASP A 480 26.59 0.74 10.74
C ASP A 480 26.97 2.15 11.26
N TYR A 481 26.44 3.19 10.60
CA TYR A 481 26.75 4.59 10.88
C TYR A 481 25.51 5.40 11.22
N ASP A 482 25.63 6.23 12.25
CA ASP A 482 24.64 7.21 12.67
C ASP A 482 24.97 8.61 12.15
N ILE A 483 23.93 9.45 12.08
CA ILE A 483 24.10 10.88 11.85
C ILE A 483 24.55 11.48 13.18
N GLU A 484 25.82 11.85 13.27
CA GLU A 484 26.39 12.52 14.44
C GLU A 484 26.13 14.03 14.39
N HIS A 485 25.65 14.56 15.51
CA HIS A 485 25.60 16.01 15.74
C HIS A 485 26.87 16.44 16.45
N ILE A 486 27.75 17.14 15.73
CA ILE A 486 29.04 17.56 16.27
C ILE A 486 28.80 18.45 17.50
N ALA A 487 28.03 19.53 17.35
CA ALA A 487 27.35 20.17 18.47
C ALA A 487 26.00 19.46 18.74
N PRO A 488 25.80 18.84 19.92
CA PRO A 488 24.63 18.04 20.21
C PRO A 488 23.35 18.89 20.29
N ARG A 489 22.21 18.30 19.93
CA ARG A 489 20.91 18.99 20.03
C ARG A 489 20.56 19.46 21.44
N SER A 490 21.08 18.77 22.46
CA SER A 490 20.90 19.04 23.89
C SER A 490 21.93 20.02 24.47
N ALA A 491 22.75 20.67 23.64
CA ALA A 491 23.83 21.58 24.06
C ALA A 491 23.42 22.63 25.11
N TYR A 492 22.17 23.13 25.07
CA TYR A 492 21.65 24.13 26.02
C TYR A 492 20.80 23.54 27.16
N THR A 493 20.38 22.28 27.08
CA THR A 493 19.42 21.66 28.02
C THR A 493 20.05 20.58 28.90
N ALA A 494 21.22 20.07 28.54
CA ALA A 494 21.89 19.04 29.32
C ALA A 494 22.55 19.64 30.57
N THR A 495 22.22 19.06 31.74
CA THR A 495 22.70 19.49 33.07
C THR A 495 24.21 19.39 33.26
N ARG A 496 24.94 18.71 32.37
CA ARG A 496 26.40 18.47 32.46
C ARG A 496 27.26 19.27 31.48
N HIS A 497 26.70 20.06 30.54
CA HIS A 497 27.49 20.59 29.41
C HIS A 497 27.49 22.13 29.30
N SER A 498 27.97 22.82 30.34
CA SER A 498 28.22 24.27 30.32
C SER A 498 29.24 24.73 29.27
N ALA A 499 30.12 23.80 28.82
CA ALA A 499 31.15 24.08 27.83
C ALA A 499 30.56 24.38 26.44
N TRP A 500 29.49 23.69 26.03
CA TRP A 500 28.86 23.91 24.72
C TRP A 500 28.21 25.29 24.60
N VAL A 501 27.51 25.74 25.65
CA VAL A 501 26.90 27.07 25.70
C VAL A 501 27.97 28.16 25.53
N THR A 502 29.13 27.97 26.16
CA THR A 502 30.27 28.89 26.04
C THR A 502 30.90 28.81 24.64
N ALA A 503 31.14 27.61 24.12
CA ALA A 503 31.78 27.40 22.82
C ALA A 503 30.94 27.90 21.64
N LEU A 504 29.62 27.67 21.66
CA LEU A 504 28.70 28.12 20.62
C LEU A 504 28.54 29.64 20.58
N ASN A 505 28.83 30.33 21.69
CA ASN A 505 28.81 31.78 21.83
C ASN A 505 27.56 32.45 21.24
N THR A 506 26.39 31.86 21.48
CA THR A 506 25.11 32.35 20.94
C THR A 506 23.94 32.06 21.88
N THR A 507 22.74 32.49 21.50
CA THR A 507 21.51 32.17 22.26
C THR A 507 20.98 30.79 21.90
N GLN A 508 20.25 30.15 22.83
CA GLN A 508 19.57 28.88 22.55
C GLN A 508 18.67 28.98 21.31
N ALA A 509 17.90 30.06 21.19
CA ALA A 509 17.00 30.28 20.06
C ALA A 509 17.75 30.34 18.71
N THR A 510 18.92 31.01 18.69
CA THR A 510 19.77 31.06 17.49
C THR A 510 20.34 29.67 17.17
N PHE A 511 20.83 28.93 18.17
CA PHE A 511 21.36 27.59 17.96
C PHE A 511 20.29 26.61 17.47
N GLU A 512 19.06 26.66 17.99
CA GLU A 512 17.96 25.80 17.55
C GLU A 512 17.64 25.94 16.05
N GLN A 513 17.90 27.13 15.47
CA GLN A 513 17.76 27.36 14.02
C GLN A 513 18.91 26.75 13.20
N HIS A 514 20.08 26.53 13.80
CA HIS A 514 21.32 26.11 13.10
C HIS A 514 21.79 24.70 13.46
N ARG A 515 21.30 24.10 14.55
CA ARG A 515 21.78 22.79 15.03
C ARG A 515 21.58 21.63 14.05
N ASP A 516 20.63 21.78 13.12
CA ASP A 516 20.33 20.81 12.06
C ASP A 516 20.75 21.32 10.68
N ARG A 517 21.81 22.13 10.62
CA ARG A 517 22.51 22.48 9.36
C ARG A 517 23.41 21.32 8.96
N LEU A 518 23.59 21.12 7.65
CA LEU A 518 24.45 20.05 7.14
C LEU A 518 25.89 20.15 7.68
N GLY A 519 26.42 21.37 7.84
CA GLY A 519 27.75 21.60 8.41
C GLY A 519 27.88 21.18 9.87
N ASN A 520 26.80 20.99 10.63
CA ASN A 520 26.86 20.45 12.00
C ASN A 520 26.77 18.91 12.05
N LEU A 521 26.67 18.25 10.90
CA LEU A 521 26.42 16.81 10.81
C LEU A 521 27.60 16.07 10.18
N THR A 522 27.83 14.86 10.64
CA THR A 522 28.77 13.91 10.03
C THR A 522 28.25 12.47 10.17
N LEU A 523 28.89 11.50 9.54
CA LEU A 523 28.65 10.08 9.80
C LEU A 523 29.62 9.57 10.86
N LEU A 524 29.14 8.76 11.79
CA LEU A 524 29.99 8.15 12.80
C LEU A 524 29.47 6.76 13.13
N GLU A 525 30.37 5.82 13.35
CA GLU A 525 30.05 4.46 13.77
C GLU A 525 29.19 4.49 15.03
N SER A 526 28.13 3.68 15.07
CA SER A 526 27.13 3.75 16.14
C SER A 526 27.73 3.60 17.55
N ASP A 527 28.75 2.76 17.72
CA ASP A 527 29.44 2.57 19.00
C ASP A 527 30.25 3.80 19.42
N LYS A 528 30.95 4.44 18.46
CA LYS A 528 31.68 5.70 18.65
C LYS A 528 30.71 6.86 18.90
N ASN A 529 29.55 6.86 18.25
CA ASN A 529 28.51 7.86 18.46
C ASN A 529 27.97 7.84 19.90
N ILE A 530 27.68 6.63 20.42
CA ILE A 530 27.26 6.45 21.81
C ILE A 530 28.33 6.96 22.79
N ARG A 531 29.61 6.68 22.53
CA ARG A 531 30.73 7.13 23.37
C ARG A 531 30.94 8.63 23.31
N ALA A 532 30.91 9.23 22.12
CA ALA A 532 31.04 10.66 21.91
C ALA A 532 29.92 11.44 22.62
N SER A 533 28.72 10.87 22.68
CA SER A 533 27.59 11.38 23.47
C SER A 533 27.36 12.89 23.25
N ASN A 534 27.01 13.61 24.33
CA ASN A 534 26.88 15.06 24.34
C ASN A 534 28.16 15.77 24.81
N ASP A 535 29.31 15.08 24.80
CA ASP A 535 30.55 15.62 25.33
C ASP A 535 31.04 16.86 24.55
N PRO A 536 31.85 17.73 25.18
CA PRO A 536 32.45 18.88 24.51
C PRO A 536 33.26 18.47 23.27
N PHE A 537 33.36 19.38 22.30
CA PHE A 537 34.06 19.13 21.04
C PHE A 537 35.46 18.52 21.22
N GLU A 538 36.27 19.09 22.13
CA GLU A 538 37.61 18.58 22.44
C GLU A 538 37.64 17.12 22.90
N THR A 539 36.62 16.67 23.64
CA THR A 539 36.50 15.28 24.05
C THR A 539 36.10 14.40 22.86
N LYS A 540 35.14 14.86 22.04
CA LYS A 540 34.68 14.14 20.84
C LYS A 540 35.77 13.91 19.81
N LYS A 541 36.74 14.85 19.68
CA LYS A 541 37.90 14.72 18.79
C LYS A 541 38.68 13.42 19.02
N ASN A 542 38.72 12.89 20.24
CA ASN A 542 39.39 11.62 20.53
C ASN A 542 38.69 10.43 19.86
N GLU A 543 37.35 10.39 19.89
CA GLU A 543 36.59 9.35 19.19
C GLU A 543 36.70 9.55 17.66
N TYR A 544 36.62 10.80 17.19
CA TYR A 544 36.68 11.14 15.77
C TYR A 544 38.01 10.73 15.12
N ALA A 545 39.14 10.90 15.82
CA ALA A 545 40.47 10.53 15.33
C ALA A 545 40.58 9.03 14.98
N SER A 546 39.78 8.18 15.64
CA SER A 546 39.74 6.75 15.40
C SER A 546 38.65 6.31 14.41
N SER A 547 37.80 7.23 13.93
CA SER A 547 36.69 6.91 13.02
C SER A 547 37.21 6.41 11.67
N ASP A 548 36.51 5.48 11.05
CA ASP A 548 36.75 4.99 9.70
C ASP A 548 36.23 6.01 8.65
N ILE A 549 35.36 6.93 9.04
CA ILE A 549 34.84 8.03 8.21
C ILE A 549 35.86 9.17 8.12
N ALA A 550 36.38 9.42 6.92
CA ALA A 550 37.35 10.46 6.60
C ALA A 550 36.81 11.87 6.87
N MET A 551 35.54 12.15 6.54
CA MET A 551 34.86 13.40 6.88
C MET A 551 34.89 13.68 8.38
N THR A 552 34.73 12.65 9.22
CA THR A 552 34.70 12.79 10.68
C THR A 552 36.10 12.99 11.25
N ARG A 553 37.10 12.27 10.74
CA ARG A 553 38.51 12.55 11.07
C ARG A 553 38.88 13.99 10.69
N ALA A 554 38.51 14.42 9.49
CA ALA A 554 38.77 15.78 9.00
C ALA A 554 38.09 16.85 9.88
N VAL A 555 36.90 16.60 10.43
CA VAL A 555 36.28 17.50 11.42
C VAL A 555 37.17 17.65 12.66
N GLY A 556 37.73 16.55 13.17
CA GLY A 556 38.62 16.60 14.33
C GLY A 556 39.99 17.21 14.04
N GLU A 557 40.51 17.04 12.84
CA GLU A 557 41.84 17.51 12.44
C GLU A 557 41.84 18.99 12.02
N ASN A 558 40.83 19.44 11.29
CA ASN A 558 40.82 20.75 10.65
C ASN A 558 40.22 21.86 11.51
N TYR A 559 39.52 21.51 12.59
CA TYR A 559 38.82 22.47 13.43
C TYR A 559 39.30 22.40 14.89
N ASP A 560 39.71 23.56 15.40
CA ASP A 560 40.14 23.72 16.80
C ASP A 560 38.99 24.03 17.74
N ASN A 561 37.92 24.63 17.25
CA ASN A 561 36.74 25.00 18.02
C ASN A 561 35.49 24.75 17.18
N TRP A 562 34.35 24.55 17.84
CA TRP A 562 33.08 24.30 17.17
C TRP A 562 32.02 25.29 17.65
N ASN A 563 31.81 26.35 16.86
CA ASN A 563 30.86 27.42 17.14
C ASN A 563 29.89 27.64 15.97
N LEU A 564 29.02 28.65 16.09
CA LEU A 564 28.02 28.94 15.05
C LEU A 564 28.64 29.31 13.70
N ASP A 565 29.73 30.10 13.71
CA ASP A 565 30.43 30.51 12.50
C ASP A 565 31.06 29.30 11.81
N THR A 566 31.67 28.39 12.57
CA THR A 566 32.21 27.11 12.06
C THR A 566 31.14 26.26 11.40
N ILE A 567 29.96 26.14 12.03
CA ILE A 567 28.83 25.40 11.44
C ILE A 567 28.42 26.02 10.11
N GLN A 568 28.37 27.36 10.02
CA GLN A 568 27.95 28.07 8.82
C GLN A 568 28.99 28.01 7.71
N GLU A 569 30.27 28.17 8.03
CA GLU A 569 31.41 28.03 7.12
C GLU A 569 31.42 26.63 6.51
N ARG A 570 31.43 25.58 7.34
CA ARG A 570 31.38 24.20 6.86
C ARG A 570 30.11 23.90 6.07
N THR A 571 28.96 24.47 6.43
CA THR A 571 27.73 24.32 5.63
C THR A 571 27.92 24.89 4.22
N SER A 572 28.59 26.03 4.10
CA SER A 572 28.86 26.69 2.82
C SER A 572 29.87 25.89 1.97
N GLU A 573 30.90 25.31 2.60
CA GLU A 573 31.84 24.39 1.97
C GLU A 573 31.13 23.14 1.43
N LEU A 574 30.35 22.48 2.28
CA LEU A 574 29.60 21.27 1.88
C LEU A 574 28.56 21.58 0.81
N ALA A 575 28.03 22.79 0.74
CA ALA A 575 27.15 23.22 -0.34
C ALA A 575 27.89 23.33 -1.68
N GLU A 576 29.14 23.79 -1.71
CA GLU A 576 29.98 23.78 -2.93
C GLU A 576 30.33 22.36 -3.36
N VAL A 577 30.67 21.49 -2.40
CA VAL A 577 30.89 20.07 -2.66
C VAL A 577 29.65 19.42 -3.28
N ALA A 578 28.47 19.69 -2.70
CA ALA A 578 27.21 19.18 -3.19
C ALA A 578 26.92 19.61 -4.64
N LEU A 579 27.23 20.84 -5.02
CA LEU A 579 27.05 21.34 -6.39
C LEU A 579 27.84 20.50 -7.41
N ASN A 580 29.04 20.06 -7.04
CA ASN A 580 29.86 19.21 -7.90
C ASN A 580 29.32 17.77 -7.99
N ILE A 581 28.94 17.18 -6.84
CA ILE A 581 28.44 15.79 -6.77
C ILE A 581 27.15 15.63 -7.58
N TRP A 582 26.21 16.56 -7.40
CA TRP A 582 24.89 16.52 -8.03
C TRP A 582 24.80 17.58 -9.13
N SER A 583 25.61 17.40 -10.18
CA SER A 583 25.57 18.19 -11.42
C SER A 583 25.03 17.34 -12.59
N LEU A 584 24.10 17.88 -13.39
CA LEU A 584 23.37 17.10 -14.42
C LEU A 584 24.12 16.89 -15.72
#